data_AF-A0A7J7QQA0-F1
#
_entry.id   AF-A0A7J7QQA0-F1
#
_cell.length_a   1.000
_cell.length_b   1.000
_cell.length_c   1.000
_cell.angle_alpha   90.00
_cell.angle_beta   90.00
_cell.angle_gamma   90.00
#
_symmetry.space_group_name_H-M   'P 1'
#
loop_
_entity.id
_entity.type
_entity.pdbx_description
1 polymer ?
#
loop_
_entity_poly.entity_id
_entity_poly.type
_entity_poly.pdbx_seq_one_letter_code
_entity_poly.pdbx_strand_id
1 'polypeptide(L)'
;MLHHCCRLCRRHHHGSIKWHQWIDGSWAILFSHPADFTPVCTTEIGRMSLKYQYLADRGVKVAALSCNELGEHQAWLDDVVAHCENKVTVDFPIIADPTREIAVAYGMIDPELKDADGLPLTCRSVFIVGPDKKLKLSLNYPASVGRNMDEIVRVVDALLLSAEKSVATPANWPNNHADQGMKGWVFLLPTVTKEDASAYFPEHKTCEVPSGKGEATHLQLCLVPCDWTNTAMHAECAAFHRYRCNHAGWAIAKWYRRLCPTLLCKFTLTRHRNGRFKA
;
A
#
# COMPACT_ATOMS: atom_id res chain seq x y z
N MET A 1 8.16 -8.43 -18.62
CA MET A 1 8.24 -7.15 -17.89
C MET A 1 9.29 -7.17 -16.77
N LEU A 2 9.21 -8.02 -15.74
CA LEU A 2 10.17 -8.02 -14.62
C LEU A 2 11.63 -8.41 -14.94
N HIS A 3 11.89 -9.14 -16.03
CA HIS A 3 13.26 -9.51 -16.44
C HIS A 3 14.15 -8.31 -16.81
N HIS A 4 13.59 -7.15 -17.18
CA HIS A 4 14.38 -5.95 -17.50
C HIS A 4 14.88 -5.20 -16.25
N CYS A 5 14.23 -5.37 -15.09
CA CYS A 5 14.70 -4.75 -13.84
C CYS A 5 16.03 -5.36 -13.34
N CYS A 6 16.39 -6.55 -13.83
CA CYS A 6 17.62 -7.27 -13.45
C CYS A 6 18.92 -6.49 -13.74
N ARG A 7 18.88 -5.44 -14.59
CA ARG A 7 20.04 -4.61 -14.96
C ARG A 7 20.00 -3.17 -14.44
N LEU A 8 18.90 -2.72 -13.85
CA LEU A 8 18.77 -1.33 -13.42
C LEU A 8 19.42 -1.17 -12.04
N CYS A 9 20.67 -0.69 -12.06
CA CYS A 9 21.36 -0.18 -10.88
C CYS A 9 20.94 1.27 -10.69
N ARG A 10 20.18 1.58 -9.64
CA ARG A 10 19.72 2.96 -9.38
C ARG A 10 20.07 3.44 -7.99
N ARG A 11 20.28 4.75 -7.90
CA ARG A 11 20.62 5.43 -6.65
C ARG A 11 19.36 5.69 -5.83
N HIS A 12 19.46 5.49 -4.53
CA HIS A 12 18.53 5.89 -3.49
C HIS A 12 19.35 6.55 -2.38
N HIS A 13 18.68 7.12 -1.38
CA HIS A 13 19.35 7.87 -0.30
C HIS A 13 20.25 7.00 0.62
N HIS A 14 20.31 5.68 0.37
CA HIS A 14 21.24 4.75 1.04
C HIS A 14 22.25 4.06 0.09
N GLY A 15 22.38 4.48 -1.18
CA GLY A 15 23.34 3.90 -2.13
C GLY A 15 22.74 3.44 -3.46
N SER A 16 23.32 2.41 -4.09
CA SER A 16 22.82 1.84 -5.35
C SER A 16 22.25 0.43 -5.15
N ILE A 17 21.07 0.15 -5.69
CA ILE A 17 20.42 -1.16 -5.62
C ILE A 17 20.43 -1.86 -6.98
N LYS A 18 20.82 -3.14 -6.98
CA LYS A 18 20.42 -4.10 -8.02
C LYS A 18 19.18 -4.85 -7.53
N TRP A 19 18.02 -4.57 -8.11
CA TRP A 19 16.71 -4.98 -7.58
C TRP A 19 16.64 -6.45 -7.18
N HIS A 20 16.96 -7.37 -8.09
CA HIS A 20 16.90 -8.82 -7.82
C HIS A 20 17.85 -9.31 -6.73
N GLN A 21 18.99 -8.66 -6.53
CA GLN A 21 19.92 -8.99 -5.44
C GLN A 21 19.40 -8.43 -4.12
N TRP A 22 18.86 -7.21 -4.15
CA TRP A 22 18.31 -6.57 -2.96
C TRP A 22 17.07 -7.31 -2.41
N ILE A 23 16.19 -7.82 -3.27
CA ILE A 23 15.00 -8.59 -2.84
C ILE A 23 15.27 -10.09 -2.64
N ASP A 24 16.51 -10.56 -2.76
CA ASP A 24 16.78 -11.99 -2.77
C ASP A 24 16.32 -12.70 -1.49
N GLY A 25 15.65 -13.86 -1.66
CA GLY A 25 15.03 -14.62 -0.58
C GLY A 25 13.91 -13.90 0.19
N SER A 26 13.49 -12.70 -0.22
CA SER A 26 12.55 -11.84 0.52
C SER A 26 11.29 -11.57 -0.29
N TRP A 27 10.19 -11.30 0.39
CA TRP A 27 9.07 -10.59 -0.23
C TRP A 27 9.44 -9.12 -0.42
N ALA A 28 8.86 -8.46 -1.42
CA ALA A 28 9.13 -7.05 -1.66
C ALA A 28 7.89 -6.28 -2.10
N ILE A 29 7.78 -5.04 -1.62
CA ILE A 29 6.83 -4.03 -2.08
C ILE A 29 7.62 -2.95 -2.80
N LEU A 30 7.27 -2.67 -4.05
CA LEU A 30 7.69 -1.49 -4.78
C LEU A 30 6.47 -0.62 -5.01
N PHE A 31 6.47 0.62 -4.54
CA PHE A 31 5.36 1.54 -4.77
C PHE A 31 5.83 2.89 -5.30
N SER A 32 5.17 3.41 -6.33
CA SER A 32 5.53 4.69 -6.91
C SER A 32 4.72 5.84 -6.30
N HIS A 33 5.23 7.06 -6.36
CA HIS A 33 4.47 8.27 -6.08
C HIS A 33 4.80 9.35 -7.12
N PRO A 34 3.80 10.17 -7.54
CA PRO A 34 4.00 11.12 -8.63
C PRO A 34 5.20 12.05 -8.52
N ALA A 35 5.33 12.73 -7.39
CA ALA A 35 6.38 13.70 -7.16
C ALA A 35 6.56 13.95 -5.66
N ASP A 36 7.80 14.25 -5.29
CA ASP A 36 8.18 14.81 -4.00
C ASP A 36 7.52 16.18 -3.78
N PHE A 37 7.52 16.67 -2.55
CA PHE A 37 6.92 17.96 -2.16
C PHE A 37 5.42 18.10 -2.51
N THR A 38 4.68 16.98 -2.61
CA THR A 38 3.23 16.99 -2.85
C THR A 38 2.45 16.40 -1.67
N PRO A 39 1.29 16.97 -1.31
CA PRO A 39 0.64 16.69 -0.03
C PRO A 39 0.23 15.22 0.13
N VAL A 40 -0.38 14.61 -0.90
CA VAL A 40 -0.84 13.22 -0.81
C VAL A 40 0.36 12.28 -0.69
N CYS A 41 1.43 12.48 -1.47
CA CYS A 41 2.64 11.67 -1.39
C CYS A 41 3.29 11.75 0.00
N THR A 42 3.32 12.94 0.61
CA THR A 42 3.86 13.14 1.96
C THR A 42 3.09 12.30 2.97
N THR A 43 1.76 12.29 2.88
CA THR A 43 0.94 11.46 3.78
C THR A 43 1.17 9.96 3.54
N GLU A 44 1.33 9.53 2.30
CA GLU A 44 1.53 8.12 1.94
C GLU A 44 2.88 7.58 2.44
N ILE A 45 3.98 8.30 2.24
CA ILE A 45 5.30 7.89 2.76
C ILE A 45 5.28 7.83 4.29
N GLY A 46 4.69 8.84 4.94
CA GLY A 46 4.53 8.84 6.41
C GLY A 46 3.72 7.65 6.93
N ARG A 47 2.62 7.31 6.25
CA ARG A 47 1.79 6.13 6.60
C ARG A 47 2.49 4.81 6.38
N MET A 48 3.28 4.67 5.31
CA MET A 48 4.08 3.47 5.09
C MET A 48 5.19 3.33 6.15
N SER A 49 5.80 4.45 6.56
CA SER A 49 6.85 4.46 7.59
C SER A 49 6.36 3.91 8.93
N LEU A 50 5.13 4.24 9.34
CA LEU A 50 4.50 3.66 10.53
C LEU A 50 4.28 2.15 10.45
N LYS A 51 4.22 1.59 9.24
CA LYS A 51 3.95 0.18 8.97
C LYS A 51 5.21 -0.61 8.63
N TYR A 52 6.31 0.10 8.43
CA TYR A 52 7.55 -0.48 7.91
C TYR A 52 8.08 -1.58 8.81
N GLN A 53 8.15 -1.35 10.13
CA GLN A 53 8.68 -2.35 11.06
C GLN A 53 7.85 -3.64 11.04
N TYR A 54 6.52 -3.54 11.01
CA TYR A 54 5.65 -4.71 10.95
C TYR A 54 5.86 -5.56 9.69
N LEU A 55 6.09 -4.89 8.55
CA LEU A 55 6.40 -5.55 7.28
C LEU A 55 7.82 -6.16 7.33
N ALA A 56 8.79 -5.43 7.86
CA ALA A 56 10.17 -5.88 8.01
C ALA A 56 10.27 -7.13 8.90
N ASP A 57 9.54 -7.17 10.02
CA ASP A 57 9.47 -8.32 10.94
C ASP A 57 8.91 -9.58 10.26
N ARG A 58 8.17 -9.42 9.15
CA ARG A 58 7.64 -10.51 8.32
C ARG A 58 8.53 -10.85 7.12
N GLY A 59 9.73 -10.29 7.06
CA GLY A 59 10.66 -10.52 5.94
C GLY A 59 10.25 -9.83 4.65
N VAL A 60 9.45 -8.75 4.73
CA VAL A 60 9.01 -7.96 3.58
C VAL A 60 9.86 -6.71 3.46
N LYS A 61 10.56 -6.58 2.33
CA LYS A 61 11.32 -5.38 1.97
C LYS A 61 10.41 -4.35 1.31
N VAL A 62 10.59 -3.08 1.64
CA VAL A 62 9.78 -1.98 1.09
C VAL A 62 10.70 -1.03 0.34
N ALA A 63 10.26 -0.55 -0.83
CA ALA A 63 10.92 0.52 -1.59
C ALA A 63 9.88 1.43 -2.22
N ALA A 64 10.13 2.74 -2.20
CA ALA A 64 9.37 3.73 -2.94
C ALA A 64 10.10 4.14 -4.23
N LEU A 65 9.41 4.81 -5.14
CA LEU A 65 9.99 5.35 -6.38
C LEU A 65 9.25 6.60 -6.84
N SER A 66 9.99 7.62 -7.29
CA SER A 66 9.43 8.72 -8.08
C SER A 66 10.42 9.15 -9.15
N CYS A 67 9.95 10.02 -10.06
CA CYS A 67 10.78 10.54 -11.13
C CYS A 67 11.67 11.73 -10.70
N ASN A 68 11.70 12.07 -9.41
CA ASN A 68 12.56 13.12 -8.87
C ASN A 68 14.03 12.69 -8.80
N GLU A 69 14.91 13.68 -8.67
CA GLU A 69 16.34 13.47 -8.44
C GLU A 69 16.62 13.05 -6.99
N LEU A 70 17.75 12.39 -6.77
CA LEU A 70 18.13 11.89 -5.44
C LEU A 70 18.21 12.99 -4.37
N GLY A 71 18.70 14.18 -4.74
CA GLY A 71 18.81 15.30 -3.81
C GLY A 71 17.46 15.83 -3.34
N GLU A 72 16.43 15.75 -4.20
CA GLU A 72 15.07 16.15 -3.86
C GLU A 72 14.47 15.21 -2.83
N HIS A 73 14.66 13.89 -2.98
CA HIS A 73 14.21 12.92 -1.99
C HIS A 73 14.76 13.26 -0.59
N GLN A 74 16.07 13.51 -0.50
CA GLN A 74 16.73 13.77 0.78
C GLN A 74 16.18 15.02 1.47
N ALA A 75 15.91 16.08 0.72
CA ALA A 75 15.33 17.31 1.25
C ALA A 75 13.85 17.14 1.62
N TRP A 76 13.09 16.38 0.83
CA TRP A 76 11.67 16.16 1.07
C TRP A 76 11.38 15.25 2.26
N LEU A 77 12.28 14.32 2.59
CA LEU A 77 12.10 13.42 3.74
C LEU A 77 11.93 14.18 5.07
N ASP A 78 12.58 15.33 5.22
CA ASP A 78 12.40 16.18 6.40
C ASP A 78 10.95 16.70 6.52
N ASP A 79 10.31 17.05 5.39
CA ASP A 79 8.90 17.46 5.36
C ASP A 79 7.96 16.29 5.72
N VAL A 80 8.30 15.07 5.29
CA VAL A 80 7.53 13.86 5.65
C VAL A 80 7.59 13.61 7.15
N VAL A 81 8.80 13.66 7.73
CA VAL A 81 9.02 13.47 9.16
C VAL A 81 8.33 14.57 9.95
N ALA A 82 8.46 15.83 9.52
CA ALA A 82 7.79 16.98 10.14
C ALA A 82 6.27 16.88 10.07
N HIS A 83 5.70 16.45 8.93
CA HIS A 83 4.26 16.21 8.78
C HIS A 83 3.74 15.14 9.75
N CYS A 84 4.59 14.17 10.10
CA CYS A 84 4.30 13.13 11.08
C CYS A 84 4.69 13.52 12.51
N GLU A 85 4.88 14.82 12.79
CA GLU A 85 5.25 15.35 14.11
C GLU A 85 6.56 14.75 14.67
N ASN A 86 7.51 14.41 13.79
CA ASN A 86 8.78 13.74 14.13
C ASN A 86 8.62 12.37 14.82
N LYS A 87 7.49 11.69 14.59
CA LYS A 87 7.19 10.38 15.19
C LYS A 87 7.55 9.19 14.30
N VAL A 88 8.15 9.44 13.14
CA VAL A 88 8.52 8.40 12.16
C VAL A 88 9.94 8.63 11.66
N THR A 89 10.57 7.53 11.27
CA THR A 89 11.77 7.48 10.44
C THR A 89 11.40 6.81 9.11
N VAL A 90 12.02 7.26 8.01
CA VAL A 90 11.82 6.63 6.70
C VAL A 90 12.96 5.67 6.45
N ASP A 91 12.79 4.43 6.91
CA ASP A 91 13.84 3.40 6.93
C ASP A 91 13.82 2.47 5.70
N PHE A 92 13.18 2.92 4.63
CA PHE A 92 13.12 2.22 3.35
C PHE A 92 13.59 3.12 2.20
N PRO A 93 14.26 2.56 1.17
CA PRO A 93 14.78 3.35 0.07
C PRO A 93 13.67 4.01 -0.77
N ILE A 94 13.93 5.24 -1.20
CA ILE A 94 13.21 5.91 -2.29
C ILE A 94 14.13 5.94 -3.50
N ILE A 95 13.73 5.26 -4.58
CA ILE A 95 14.48 5.11 -5.82
C ILE A 95 14.26 6.36 -6.69
N ALA A 96 15.36 7.00 -7.08
CA ALA A 96 15.34 8.11 -8.04
C ALA A 96 15.23 7.59 -9.47
N ASP A 97 14.16 7.97 -10.17
CA ASP A 97 13.92 7.64 -11.58
C ASP A 97 13.81 8.85 -12.52
N PRO A 98 14.83 9.74 -12.59
CA PRO A 98 14.76 10.92 -13.45
C PRO A 98 14.77 10.58 -14.95
N THR A 99 15.26 9.41 -15.35
CA THR A 99 15.18 8.97 -16.76
C THR A 99 13.85 8.31 -17.12
N ARG A 100 12.97 8.07 -16.13
CA ARG A 100 11.69 7.38 -16.26
C ARG A 100 11.78 5.94 -16.78
N GLU A 101 12.98 5.33 -16.91
CA GLU A 101 13.09 4.00 -17.51
C GLU A 101 12.46 2.91 -16.64
N ILE A 102 12.52 3.01 -15.30
CA ILE A 102 11.85 2.03 -14.42
C ILE A 102 10.33 2.24 -14.54
N ALA A 103 9.88 3.49 -14.42
CA ALA A 103 8.49 3.87 -14.51
C ALA A 103 7.86 3.38 -15.83
N VAL A 104 8.54 3.56 -16.96
CA VAL A 104 8.12 3.04 -18.26
C VAL A 104 8.13 1.51 -18.27
N ALA A 105 9.20 0.86 -17.81
CA ALA A 105 9.31 -0.59 -17.83
C ALA A 105 8.26 -1.31 -16.97
N TYR A 106 7.78 -0.66 -15.90
CA TYR A 106 6.75 -1.17 -15.00
C TYR A 106 5.35 -0.67 -15.35
N GLY A 107 5.19 0.17 -16.38
CA GLY A 107 3.89 0.73 -16.75
C GLY A 107 3.30 1.65 -15.68
N MET A 108 4.16 2.37 -14.94
CA MET A 108 3.77 3.29 -13.87
C MET A 108 3.45 4.70 -14.39
N ILE A 109 3.73 5.01 -15.66
CA ILE A 109 3.60 6.37 -16.20
C ILE A 109 2.13 6.79 -16.35
N ASP A 110 1.81 7.98 -15.84
CA ASP A 110 0.56 8.69 -16.13
C ASP A 110 0.85 9.76 -17.20
N PRO A 111 0.31 9.64 -18.43
CA PRO A 111 0.62 10.57 -19.52
C PRO A 111 0.01 11.96 -19.31
N GLU A 112 -1.04 12.08 -18.50
CA GLU A 112 -1.72 13.34 -18.21
C GLU A 112 -1.03 14.12 -17.09
N LEU A 113 -0.28 13.43 -16.24
CA LEU A 113 0.45 14.03 -15.14
C LEU A 113 1.88 14.36 -15.55
N LYS A 114 2.19 15.64 -15.63
CA LYS A 114 3.49 16.13 -16.10
C LYS A 114 4.16 17.00 -15.05
N ASP A 115 5.50 16.99 -15.06
CA ASP A 115 6.31 17.95 -14.33
C ASP A 115 6.38 19.32 -15.04
N ALA A 116 7.19 20.23 -14.49
CA ALA A 116 7.37 21.58 -15.02
C ALA A 116 7.98 21.59 -16.44
N ASP A 117 8.75 20.57 -16.80
CA ASP A 117 9.37 20.42 -18.11
C ASP A 117 8.46 19.68 -19.11
N GLY A 118 7.24 19.32 -18.68
CA GLY A 118 6.26 18.62 -19.49
C GLY A 118 6.52 17.12 -19.62
N LEU A 119 7.46 16.55 -18.86
CA LEU A 119 7.74 15.12 -18.84
C LEU A 119 6.73 14.39 -17.94
N PRO A 120 6.29 13.19 -18.33
CA PRO A 120 5.29 12.48 -17.57
C PRO A 120 5.85 11.93 -16.25
N LEU A 121 4.97 11.86 -15.24
CA LEU A 121 5.25 11.38 -13.89
C LEU A 121 4.60 10.02 -13.66
N THR A 122 4.97 9.36 -12.57
CA THR A 122 4.31 8.08 -12.21
C THR A 122 2.90 8.32 -11.65
N CYS A 123 1.98 7.38 -11.89
CA CYS A 123 0.80 7.21 -11.05
C CYS A 123 1.17 6.57 -9.70
N ARG A 124 0.17 6.24 -8.87
CA ARG A 124 0.35 5.63 -7.56
C ARG A 124 0.27 4.10 -7.67
N SER A 125 1.26 3.49 -8.32
CA SER A 125 1.35 2.04 -8.48
C SER A 125 1.90 1.36 -7.23
N VAL A 126 1.51 0.12 -7.01
CA VAL A 126 2.06 -0.79 -5.99
C VAL A 126 2.28 -2.14 -6.66
N PHE A 127 3.46 -2.74 -6.45
CA PHE A 127 3.81 -4.08 -6.90
C PHE A 127 4.29 -4.88 -5.70
N ILE A 128 3.66 -6.03 -5.46
CA ILE A 128 4.08 -6.99 -4.45
C ILE A 128 4.71 -8.18 -5.17
N VAL A 129 5.99 -8.43 -4.87
CA VAL A 129 6.83 -9.43 -5.52
C VAL A 129 7.21 -10.48 -4.50
N GLY A 130 7.07 -11.76 -4.88
CA GLY A 130 7.45 -12.89 -4.03
C GLY A 130 8.95 -13.17 -4.08
N PRO A 131 9.46 -14.06 -3.19
CA PRO A 131 10.87 -14.45 -3.16
C PRO A 131 11.33 -15.15 -4.45
N ASP A 132 10.40 -15.72 -5.22
CA ASP A 132 10.60 -16.25 -6.57
C ASP A 132 10.76 -15.17 -7.66
N LYS A 133 10.81 -13.89 -7.25
CA LYS A 133 10.93 -12.69 -8.10
C LYS A 133 9.76 -12.53 -9.08
N LYS A 134 8.63 -13.19 -8.81
CA LYS A 134 7.41 -13.04 -9.61
C LYS A 134 6.46 -12.04 -8.97
N LEU A 135 5.77 -11.27 -9.80
CA LEU A 135 4.67 -10.43 -9.38
C LEU A 135 3.56 -11.29 -8.77
N LYS A 136 3.06 -10.90 -7.59
CA LYS A 136 1.96 -11.56 -6.89
C LYS A 136 0.70 -10.71 -6.88
N LEU A 137 0.86 -9.39 -6.75
CA LEU A 137 -0.24 -8.45 -6.74
C LEU A 137 0.23 -7.09 -7.27
N SER A 138 -0.66 -6.39 -7.97
CA SER A 138 -0.46 -4.99 -8.35
C SER A 138 -1.71 -4.14 -8.10
N LEU A 139 -1.52 -2.90 -7.65
CA LEU A 139 -2.57 -1.88 -7.53
C LEU A 139 -2.16 -0.65 -8.33
N ASN A 140 -3.10 -0.02 -9.03
CA ASN A 140 -2.88 1.23 -9.75
C ASN A 140 -3.92 2.26 -9.34
N TYR A 141 -3.46 3.32 -8.69
CA TYR A 141 -4.29 4.46 -8.27
C TYR A 141 -3.89 5.70 -9.08
N PRO A 142 -4.84 6.56 -9.47
CA PRO A 142 -4.51 7.85 -10.08
C PRO A 142 -3.87 8.78 -9.05
N ALA A 143 -3.18 9.83 -9.51
CA ALA A 143 -2.55 10.79 -8.61
C ALA A 143 -3.54 11.50 -7.66
N SER A 144 -4.81 11.59 -8.03
CA SER A 144 -5.88 12.22 -7.24
C SER A 144 -6.36 11.39 -6.04
N VAL A 145 -6.05 10.10 -5.96
CA VAL A 145 -6.56 9.21 -4.90
C VAL A 145 -5.41 8.62 -4.10
N GLY A 146 -5.27 9.04 -2.84
CA GLY A 146 -4.32 8.44 -1.90
C GLY A 146 -4.67 6.97 -1.62
N ARG A 147 -3.64 6.13 -1.52
CA ARG A 147 -3.76 4.70 -1.29
C ARG A 147 -4.15 4.39 0.15
N ASN A 148 -4.90 3.30 0.31
CA ASN A 148 -5.12 2.71 1.62
C ASN A 148 -3.91 1.83 1.99
N MET A 149 -3.03 2.33 2.86
CA MET A 149 -1.85 1.57 3.31
C MET A 149 -2.22 0.37 4.19
N ASP A 150 -3.37 0.37 4.86
CA ASP A 150 -3.86 -0.80 5.60
C ASP A 150 -4.20 -1.94 4.64
N GLU A 151 -4.76 -1.63 3.47
CA GLU A 151 -5.07 -2.64 2.46
C GLU A 151 -3.79 -3.29 1.92
N ILE A 152 -2.73 -2.51 1.71
CA ILE A 152 -1.43 -3.04 1.27
C ILE A 152 -0.88 -4.03 2.31
N VAL A 153 -0.91 -3.67 3.59
CA VAL A 153 -0.49 -4.59 4.67
C VAL A 153 -1.37 -5.83 4.73
N ARG A 154 -2.69 -5.66 4.65
CA ARG A 154 -3.68 -6.75 4.69
C ARG A 154 -3.46 -7.76 3.57
N VAL A 155 -3.22 -7.30 2.34
CA VAL A 155 -2.93 -8.22 1.22
C VAL A 155 -1.58 -8.91 1.36
N VAL A 156 -0.58 -8.25 1.97
CA VAL A 156 0.71 -8.90 2.28
C VAL A 156 0.50 -10.03 3.28
N ASP A 157 -0.23 -9.80 4.37
CA ASP A 157 -0.54 -10.86 5.34
C ASP A 157 -1.31 -12.02 4.68
N ALA A 158 -2.27 -11.71 3.80
CA ALA A 158 -3.02 -12.72 3.06
C ALA A 158 -2.14 -13.54 2.09
N LEU A 159 -1.20 -12.88 1.41
CA LEU A 159 -0.26 -13.52 0.49
C LEU A 159 0.75 -14.41 1.23
N LEU A 160 1.26 -13.94 2.37
CA LEU A 160 2.16 -14.72 3.22
C LEU A 160 1.45 -15.97 3.76
N LEU A 161 0.24 -15.80 4.29
CA LEU A 161 -0.58 -16.90 4.79
C LEU A 161 -0.86 -17.96 3.71
N SER A 162 -1.27 -17.51 2.52
CA SER A 162 -1.60 -18.42 1.40
C SER A 162 -0.36 -19.06 0.76
N ALA A 163 0.82 -18.49 0.97
CA ALA A 163 2.09 -19.08 0.55
C ALA A 163 2.58 -20.17 1.52
N GLU A 164 2.28 -20.03 2.82
CA GLU A 164 2.67 -21.00 3.85
C GLU A 164 1.66 -22.14 3.99
N LYS A 165 0.36 -21.84 3.86
CA LYS A 165 -0.74 -22.79 4.08
C LYS A 165 -1.55 -22.98 2.81
N SER A 166 -2.13 -24.17 2.64
CA SER A 166 -3.06 -24.49 1.54
C SER A 166 -4.44 -23.87 1.76
N VAL A 167 -4.50 -22.55 1.90
CA VAL A 167 -5.71 -21.76 2.18
C VAL A 167 -5.86 -20.57 1.22
N ALA A 168 -7.06 -20.01 1.17
CA ALA A 168 -7.38 -18.78 0.46
C ALA A 168 -8.19 -17.83 1.35
N THR A 169 -7.80 -16.56 1.40
CA THR A 169 -8.50 -15.56 2.20
C THR A 169 -9.79 -15.07 1.51
N PRO A 170 -10.95 -15.04 2.19
CA PRO A 170 -12.21 -14.59 1.60
C PRO A 170 -12.24 -13.06 1.41
N ALA A 171 -13.31 -12.59 0.75
CA ALA A 171 -13.62 -11.17 0.66
C ALA A 171 -13.66 -10.52 2.05
N ASN A 172 -13.05 -9.33 2.16
CA ASN A 172 -12.96 -8.54 3.39
C ASN A 172 -12.20 -9.21 4.56
N TRP A 173 -11.45 -10.28 4.34
CA TRP A 173 -10.59 -10.87 5.37
C TRP A 173 -9.58 -9.85 5.91
N PRO A 174 -9.39 -9.70 7.24
CA PRO A 174 -9.87 -10.60 8.30
C PRO A 174 -11.21 -10.22 8.93
N ASN A 175 -11.93 -9.21 8.42
CA ASN A 175 -13.23 -8.79 8.94
C ASN A 175 -14.42 -9.56 8.32
N ASN A 176 -14.16 -10.62 7.56
CA ASN A 176 -15.16 -11.46 6.91
C ASN A 176 -16.06 -12.20 7.90
N HIS A 177 -17.34 -12.46 7.56
CA HIS A 177 -18.25 -13.33 8.32
C HIS A 177 -18.34 -13.02 9.84
N ALA A 178 -18.13 -11.75 10.23
CA ALA A 178 -18.11 -11.35 11.64
C ALA A 178 -19.49 -11.50 12.31
N ASP A 179 -20.56 -11.30 11.53
CA ASP A 179 -21.95 -11.54 11.89
C ASP A 179 -22.25 -13.00 12.25
N GLN A 180 -21.42 -13.93 11.78
CA GLN A 180 -21.56 -15.37 12.00
C GLN A 180 -20.58 -15.90 13.04
N GLY A 181 -19.87 -15.02 13.75
CA GLY A 181 -18.79 -15.42 14.68
C GLY A 181 -17.59 -16.04 13.97
N MET A 182 -17.46 -15.83 12.66
CA MET A 182 -16.42 -16.42 11.81
C MET A 182 -15.44 -15.38 11.27
N LYS A 183 -15.21 -14.32 12.06
CA LYS A 183 -14.21 -13.29 11.78
C LYS A 183 -12.83 -13.93 11.60
N GLY A 184 -12.15 -13.62 10.50
CA GLY A 184 -10.79 -14.08 10.21
C GLY A 184 -10.68 -15.49 9.64
N TRP A 185 -11.80 -16.22 9.50
CA TRP A 185 -11.80 -17.54 8.87
C TRP A 185 -11.37 -17.46 7.41
N VAL A 186 -10.71 -18.50 6.92
CA VAL A 186 -10.22 -18.63 5.54
C VAL A 186 -10.78 -19.89 4.89
N PHE A 187 -10.73 -19.97 3.56
CA PHE A 187 -11.13 -21.17 2.83
C PHE A 187 -9.96 -22.15 2.69
N LEU A 188 -10.21 -23.45 2.82
CA LEU A 188 -9.28 -24.47 2.35
C LEU A 188 -9.23 -24.46 0.82
N LEU A 189 -8.06 -24.69 0.24
CA LEU A 189 -7.96 -24.81 -1.22
C LEU A 189 -8.72 -26.07 -1.69
N PRO A 190 -9.33 -26.04 -2.90
CA PRO A 190 -10.02 -27.23 -3.45
C PRO A 190 -9.12 -28.46 -3.64
N THR A 191 -7.81 -28.28 -3.58
CA THR A 191 -6.81 -29.35 -3.67
C THR A 191 -6.59 -30.08 -2.34
N VAL A 192 -7.11 -29.58 -1.23
CA VAL A 192 -7.00 -30.22 0.09
C VAL A 192 -7.99 -31.38 0.15
N THR A 193 -7.50 -32.58 0.50
CA THR A 193 -8.35 -33.77 0.64
C THR A 193 -9.19 -33.73 1.91
N LYS A 194 -10.25 -34.54 2.01
CA LYS A 194 -11.08 -34.60 3.23
C LYS A 194 -10.28 -35.12 4.42
N GLU A 195 -9.38 -36.06 4.15
CA GLU A 195 -8.47 -36.66 5.11
C GLU A 195 -7.50 -35.59 5.66
N ASP A 196 -6.87 -34.82 4.78
CA ASP A 196 -5.97 -33.72 5.17
C ASP A 196 -6.71 -32.59 5.90
N ALA A 197 -7.90 -32.21 5.43
CA ALA A 197 -8.73 -31.21 6.09
C ALA A 197 -9.06 -31.63 7.54
N SER A 198 -9.42 -32.90 7.74
CA SER A 198 -9.71 -33.44 9.07
C SER A 198 -8.47 -33.56 9.95
N ALA A 199 -7.32 -33.91 9.37
CA ALA A 199 -6.07 -34.09 10.10
C ALA A 199 -5.43 -32.76 10.54
N TYR A 200 -5.40 -31.76 9.65
CA TYR A 200 -4.69 -30.50 9.88
C TYR A 200 -5.59 -29.33 10.29
N PHE A 201 -6.90 -29.41 10.01
CA PHE A 201 -7.88 -28.37 10.32
C PHE A 201 -9.13 -28.98 10.98
N PRO A 202 -9.03 -29.61 12.16
CA PRO A 202 -10.14 -30.36 12.75
C PRO A 202 -11.39 -29.51 13.05
N GLU A 203 -11.25 -28.19 13.16
CA GLU A 203 -12.35 -27.24 13.35
C GLU A 203 -12.93 -26.68 12.03
N HIS A 204 -12.54 -27.22 10.88
CA HIS A 204 -13.08 -26.77 9.60
C HIS A 204 -14.59 -27.02 9.51
N LYS A 205 -15.28 -26.11 8.81
CA LYS A 205 -16.72 -26.12 8.58
C LYS A 205 -16.99 -26.18 7.10
N THR A 206 -17.92 -27.02 6.70
CA THR A 206 -18.41 -27.06 5.30
C THR A 206 -19.71 -26.29 5.20
N CYS A 207 -19.86 -25.50 4.13
CA CYS A 207 -21.11 -24.86 3.79
C CYS A 207 -21.96 -25.78 2.89
N GLU A 208 -23.17 -26.11 3.34
CA GLU A 208 -24.16 -26.71 2.45
C GLU A 208 -24.62 -25.69 1.43
N VAL A 209 -24.58 -26.08 0.15
CA VAL A 209 -24.97 -25.21 -0.96
C VAL A 209 -25.98 -25.93 -1.87
N PRO A 210 -26.90 -25.18 -2.51
CA PRO A 210 -27.93 -25.76 -3.38
C PRO A 210 -27.39 -26.64 -4.52
N SER A 211 -26.13 -26.44 -4.93
CA SER A 211 -25.49 -27.25 -5.96
C SER A 211 -25.12 -28.66 -5.48
N GLY A 212 -25.19 -28.94 -4.18
CA GLY A 212 -24.72 -30.18 -3.56
C GLY A 212 -23.19 -30.33 -3.55
N LYS A 213 -22.44 -29.31 -4.02
CA LYS A 213 -20.98 -29.41 -4.16
C LYS A 213 -20.18 -28.83 -2.98
N GLY A 214 -20.83 -28.55 -1.85
CA GLY A 214 -20.21 -27.90 -0.69
C GLY A 214 -18.96 -28.62 -0.20
N GLU A 215 -19.06 -29.94 -0.02
CA GLU A 215 -17.93 -30.79 0.38
C GLU A 215 -16.91 -31.05 -0.74
N ALA A 216 -17.32 -30.93 -2.00
CA ALA A 216 -16.55 -31.42 -3.14
C ALA A 216 -15.77 -30.32 -3.87
N THR A 217 -16.04 -29.02 -3.64
CA THR A 217 -15.54 -28.02 -4.60
C THR A 217 -15.00 -26.68 -4.12
N HIS A 218 -15.34 -26.07 -2.98
CA HIS A 218 -14.85 -24.67 -2.77
C HIS A 218 -15.19 -23.97 -1.44
N LEU A 219 -16.09 -24.49 -0.60
CA LEU A 219 -16.62 -23.71 0.54
C LEU A 219 -16.41 -24.41 1.88
N GLN A 220 -15.18 -24.88 2.09
CA GLN A 220 -14.72 -25.33 3.39
C GLN A 220 -13.97 -24.19 4.08
N LEU A 221 -14.54 -23.68 5.16
CA LEU A 221 -13.97 -22.62 5.97
C LEU A 221 -13.18 -23.25 7.12
N CYS A 222 -12.02 -22.72 7.44
CA CYS A 222 -11.27 -23.07 8.64
C CYS A 222 -10.77 -21.80 9.34
N LEU A 223 -10.61 -21.90 10.66
CA LEU A 223 -9.69 -21.03 11.37
C LEU A 223 -8.29 -21.58 11.15
N VAL A 224 -7.41 -20.74 10.59
CA VAL A 224 -5.99 -21.00 10.75
C VAL A 224 -5.63 -20.45 12.13
N PRO A 225 -5.16 -21.27 13.09
CA PRO A 225 -4.63 -20.75 14.34
C PRO A 225 -3.51 -19.77 13.99
N CYS A 226 -3.68 -18.49 14.31
CA CYS A 226 -2.76 -17.46 13.87
C CYS A 226 -2.57 -16.35 14.90
N ASP A 227 -1.34 -16.30 15.41
CA ASP A 227 -0.69 -15.13 16.02
C ASP A 227 -0.51 -13.95 15.03
N TRP A 228 -0.97 -14.10 13.78
CA TRP A 228 -0.81 -13.12 12.69
C TRP A 228 -1.74 -11.92 12.79
N THR A 229 -2.86 -12.04 13.52
CA THR A 229 -3.80 -10.94 13.73
C THR A 229 -3.41 -10.11 14.95
N ASN A 230 -2.21 -9.51 14.94
CA ASN A 230 -1.89 -8.54 15.98
C ASN A 230 -2.71 -7.26 15.77
N THR A 231 -3.93 -7.28 16.32
CA THR A 231 -4.90 -6.18 16.34
C THR A 231 -4.33 -4.90 16.98
N ALA A 232 -3.21 -4.99 17.71
CA ALA A 232 -2.54 -3.84 18.33
C ALA A 232 -2.04 -2.81 17.29
N MET A 233 -1.49 -3.23 16.15
CA MET A 233 -0.99 -2.27 15.15
C MET A 233 -2.11 -1.48 14.47
N HIS A 234 -3.26 -2.12 14.23
CA HIS A 234 -4.43 -1.44 13.69
C HIS A 234 -4.97 -0.39 14.69
N ALA A 235 -4.86 -0.65 16.00
CA ALA A 235 -5.28 0.29 17.04
C ALA A 235 -4.35 1.51 17.16
N GLU A 236 -3.03 1.35 17.03
CA GLU A 236 -2.07 2.46 17.05
C GLU A 236 -2.19 3.36 15.80
N CYS A 237 -2.40 2.77 14.62
CA CYS A 237 -2.72 3.53 13.40
C CYS A 237 -4.07 4.27 13.51
N ALA A 238 -5.09 3.63 14.09
CA ALA A 238 -6.40 4.25 14.33
C ALA A 238 -6.36 5.36 15.40
N ALA A 239 -5.42 5.30 16.36
CA ALA A 239 -5.16 6.40 17.26
C ALA A 239 -4.66 7.61 16.48
N PHE A 240 -3.78 7.43 15.48
CA PHE A 240 -3.29 8.51 14.61
C PHE A 240 -4.43 9.20 13.83
N HIS A 241 -5.43 8.46 13.35
CA HIS A 241 -6.59 9.05 12.66
C HIS A 241 -7.42 10.01 13.53
N ARG A 242 -7.29 9.96 14.87
CA ARG A 242 -7.96 10.88 15.80
C ARG A 242 -7.15 12.12 16.13
N TYR A 243 -5.93 12.26 15.63
CA TYR A 243 -5.12 13.45 15.89
C TYR A 243 -5.67 14.60 15.06
N ARG A 244 -6.43 15.46 15.76
CA ARG A 244 -6.85 16.76 15.26
C ARG A 244 -5.63 17.49 14.71
N CYS A 245 -5.77 18.07 13.52
CA CYS A 245 -4.94 19.17 13.03
C CYS A 245 -4.95 20.32 14.04
N ASN A 246 -4.23 20.20 15.15
CA ASN A 246 -4.05 21.28 16.10
C ASN A 246 -2.81 22.07 15.69
N HIS A 247 -3.09 23.26 15.17
CA HIS A 247 -2.19 24.41 15.00
C HIS A 247 -1.15 24.39 13.86
N ALA A 248 -0.79 23.26 13.26
CA ALA A 248 0.11 23.24 12.08
C ALA A 248 -0.60 23.46 10.72
N GLY A 249 -1.93 23.27 10.65
CA GLY A 249 -2.71 23.37 9.41
C GLY A 249 -2.79 24.77 8.76
N TRP A 250 -2.39 25.82 9.48
CA TRP A 250 -2.37 27.19 8.95
C TRP A 250 -1.12 27.51 8.11
N ALA A 251 -0.04 26.74 8.25
CA ALA A 251 1.19 26.97 7.49
C ALA A 251 1.06 26.54 6.01
N ILE A 252 0.37 25.42 5.75
CA ILE A 252 0.14 24.88 4.39
C ILE A 252 -0.83 25.77 3.61
N ALA A 253 -1.86 26.33 4.27
CA ALA A 253 -2.79 27.28 3.65
C ALA A 253 -2.12 28.61 3.25
N LYS A 254 -1.09 29.06 4.00
CA LYS A 254 -0.25 30.21 3.62
C LYS A 254 0.67 29.89 2.44
N TRP A 255 1.13 28.65 2.32
CA TRP A 255 1.96 28.18 1.22
C TRP A 255 1.19 28.18 -0.11
N TYR A 256 -0.07 27.72 -0.09
CA TYR A 256 -0.97 27.72 -1.26
C TYR A 256 -1.24 29.12 -1.85
N ARG A 257 -1.22 30.19 -1.04
CA ARG A 257 -1.42 31.56 -1.52
C ARG A 257 -0.20 32.17 -2.21
N ARG A 258 1.00 31.61 -2.02
CA ARG A 258 2.25 32.23 -2.51
C ARG A 258 2.65 31.78 -3.92
N LEU A 259 2.17 30.62 -4.40
CA LEU A 259 2.59 30.02 -5.67
C LEU A 259 1.62 30.24 -6.85
N CYS A 260 0.47 30.88 -6.64
CA CYS A 260 -0.51 31.11 -7.71
C CYS A 260 -1.07 32.55 -7.69
N PRO A 261 -0.36 33.56 -8.23
CA PRO A 261 -0.86 34.93 -8.29
C PRO A 261 -1.95 35.15 -9.35
N THR A 262 -2.22 34.19 -10.25
CA THR A 262 -3.04 34.42 -11.46
C THR A 262 -4.20 33.45 -11.69
N LEU A 263 -4.54 32.57 -10.75
CA LEU A 263 -5.81 31.84 -10.78
C LEU A 263 -6.87 32.57 -9.95
N LEU A 264 -7.34 33.68 -10.53
CA LEU A 264 -8.62 34.30 -10.20
C LEU A 264 -9.76 33.35 -10.61
N CYS A 265 -9.93 32.28 -9.86
CA CYS A 265 -11.14 31.46 -9.95
C CYS A 265 -12.27 32.29 -9.34
N LYS A 266 -13.02 33.00 -10.20
CA LYS A 266 -14.31 33.61 -9.86
C LYS A 266 -15.24 32.49 -9.37
N PHE A 267 -15.25 32.24 -8.07
CA PHE A 267 -16.38 31.60 -7.42
C PHE A 267 -17.50 32.63 -7.33
N THR A 268 -18.41 32.60 -8.30
CA THR A 268 -19.71 33.27 -8.17
C THR A 268 -20.49 32.51 -7.09
N LEU A 269 -20.49 33.04 -5.87
CA LEU A 269 -21.35 32.60 -4.77
C LEU A 269 -22.81 32.95 -5.12
N THR A 270 -23.55 32.01 -5.69
CA THR A 270 -25.02 32.10 -5.68
C THR A 270 -25.54 31.66 -4.32
N ARG A 271 -25.98 32.66 -3.55
CA ARG A 271 -26.58 32.51 -2.22
C ARG A 271 -27.99 31.91 -2.37
N HIS A 272 -28.13 30.60 -2.22
CA HIS A 272 -29.45 30.00 -2.04
C HIS A 272 -29.90 30.11 -0.58
N ARG A 273 -31.10 30.67 -0.39
CA ARG A 273 -31.82 30.76 0.89
C ARG A 273 -32.08 29.35 1.44
N ASN A 274 -31.20 28.88 2.32
CA ASN A 274 -31.48 28.06 3.51
C ASN A 274 -30.16 27.47 4.01
N GLY A 275 -29.54 28.19 4.95
CA GLY A 275 -28.17 27.98 5.40
C GLY A 275 -27.94 26.68 6.18
N ARG A 276 -27.56 25.61 5.48
CA ARG A 276 -26.77 24.51 6.05
C ARG A 276 -25.74 24.04 5.03
N PHE A 277 -24.47 24.23 5.34
CA PHE A 277 -23.38 23.50 4.70
C PHE A 277 -23.43 22.05 5.20
N LYS A 278 -23.50 21.08 4.29
CA LYS A 278 -23.04 19.72 4.56
C LYS A 278 -21.63 19.60 4.00
N ALA A 279 -20.72 19.07 4.82
CA ALA A 279 -19.42 18.58 4.39
C ALA A 279 -19.58 17.32 3.53
#